data_AF-A0A7C2RRB1-F1
#
_entry.id   AF-A0A7C2RRB1-F1
#
_cell.length_a   1.000
_cell.length_b   1.000
_cell.length_c   1.000
_cell.angle_alpha   90.00
_cell.angle_beta   90.00
_cell.angle_gamma   90.00
#
_symmetry.space_group_name_H-M   'P 1'
#
loop_
_entity.id
_entity.type
_entity.pdbx_description
1 polymer ?
#
loop_
_entity_poly.entity_id
_entity_poly.type
_entity_poly.pdbx_seq_one_letter_code
_entity_poly.pdbx_strand_id
1 'polypeptide(L)'
;MRTCLFLIVLLVNLTSCNTSQKENQQDQNYIDPSETEDSRYAEAEKNTSPDPQGYELMTQKCFICHLPKPDPSKSAQMIAPPMVQVQEHYKPAYPEKEEFINAMVAFIQNPSREKTLMPGAVKKFNLMPKLLYEENELRLIAETLYEHDFGTAPARTGKNPVGELKLNNGSKWVLKKETMDRMNAAMQKINSFDSNELSDYNRLGKEIFDDAKIILLDDSYDGELFDQIHIFFNGIENHMHGLIAADSKAEAEKQLTELRDRFKEFHTYFKTS
;
A
#
# COMPACT_ATOMS: atom_id res chain seq x y z
N MET A 1 12.27 -87.43 11.97
CA MET A 1 13.39 -86.53 12.36
C MET A 1 12.77 -85.46 13.27
N ARG A 2 13.22 -85.25 14.52
CA ARG A 2 14.42 -84.47 14.91
C ARG A 2 14.35 -83.02 14.37
N THR A 3 14.38 -81.93 15.17
CA THR A 3 14.65 -81.80 16.63
C THR A 3 14.20 -80.42 17.18
N CYS A 4 14.23 -80.29 18.53
CA CYS A 4 14.15 -79.07 19.38
C CYS A 4 14.94 -77.85 18.85
N LEU A 5 14.72 -76.60 19.27
CA LEU A 5 14.96 -76.03 20.63
C LEU A 5 14.44 -74.55 20.63
N PHE A 6 13.64 -73.96 21.54
CA PHE A 6 13.60 -73.81 23.02
C PHE A 6 14.16 -72.47 23.56
N LEU A 7 13.50 -71.98 24.64
CA LEU A 7 13.86 -70.90 25.59
C LEU A 7 13.71 -69.46 25.02
N ILE A 8 13.41 -68.39 25.78
CA ILE A 8 13.00 -68.14 27.21
C ILE A 8 12.18 -66.81 27.19
N VAL A 9 10.94 -66.70 27.69
CA VAL A 9 10.43 -66.54 29.08
C VAL A 9 11.01 -65.35 29.87
N LEU A 10 10.17 -64.32 30.14
CA LEU A 10 10.06 -63.79 31.50
C LEU A 10 8.67 -63.20 31.78
N LEU A 11 7.93 -63.88 32.64
CA LEU A 11 6.82 -63.31 33.43
C LEU A 11 7.42 -62.32 34.45
N VAL A 12 6.67 -61.45 35.13
CA VAL A 12 5.90 -61.75 36.36
C VAL A 12 5.23 -60.41 36.74
N ASN A 13 3.90 -60.31 36.70
CA ASN A 13 2.96 -60.24 37.86
C ASN A 13 3.08 -58.94 38.73
N LEU A 14 2.10 -58.46 39.51
CA LEU A 14 0.90 -59.07 40.10
C LEU A 14 -0.34 -58.16 40.06
N THR A 15 -1.47 -58.84 39.93
CA THR A 15 -2.87 -58.52 40.27
C THR A 15 -3.15 -57.58 41.47
N SER A 16 -4.25 -56.80 41.39
CA SER A 16 -5.40 -56.98 42.31
C SER A 16 -6.67 -56.27 41.80
N CYS A 17 -7.84 -56.87 42.05
CA CYS A 17 -9.17 -56.25 41.93
C CYS A 17 -9.90 -56.43 43.26
N ASN A 18 -10.71 -55.47 43.71
CA ASN A 18 -12.00 -55.84 44.32
C ASN A 18 -13.08 -54.73 44.28
N THR A 19 -14.32 -55.20 44.27
CA THR A 19 -15.59 -54.50 44.42
C THR A 19 -15.91 -54.18 45.88
N SER A 20 -16.62 -53.07 46.12
CA SER A 20 -17.70 -53.02 47.13
C SER A 20 -18.68 -51.88 46.82
N GLN A 21 -19.97 -52.13 47.13
CA GLN A 21 -21.09 -51.21 46.91
C GLN A 21 -21.49 -50.49 48.22
N LYS A 22 -22.49 -49.58 48.11
CA LYS A 22 -23.38 -49.08 49.18
C LYS A 22 -22.74 -48.06 50.16
N GLU A 23 -23.48 -47.10 50.73
CA GLU A 23 -24.88 -46.71 50.50
C GLU A 23 -25.11 -45.20 50.69
N ASN A 24 -26.04 -44.71 49.89
CA ASN A 24 -26.71 -43.43 49.90
C ASN A 24 -27.32 -43.03 51.26
N GLN A 25 -27.16 -41.76 51.68
CA GLN A 25 -28.21 -41.07 52.43
C GLN A 25 -28.17 -39.54 52.20
N GLN A 26 -29.37 -38.95 52.09
CA GLN A 26 -29.62 -37.57 51.63
C GLN A 26 -29.82 -36.61 52.80
N ASP A 27 -29.44 -35.34 52.63
CA ASP A 27 -30.40 -34.23 52.49
C ASP A 27 -29.66 -32.93 52.12
N GLN A 28 -29.93 -32.40 50.92
CA GLN A 28 -30.80 -31.22 50.70
C GLN A 28 -30.25 -29.89 51.21
N ASN A 29 -29.66 -29.12 50.28
CA ASN A 29 -30.19 -27.78 50.05
C ASN A 29 -30.10 -27.39 48.56
N TYR A 30 -31.09 -26.62 48.11
CA TYR A 30 -31.37 -26.32 46.70
C TYR A 30 -30.82 -24.95 46.34
N ILE A 31 -30.10 -24.83 45.22
CA ILE A 31 -29.74 -23.56 44.59
C ILE A 31 -30.13 -23.62 43.10
N ASP A 32 -30.64 -22.47 42.66
CA ASP A 32 -31.32 -22.15 41.41
C ASP A 32 -30.48 -22.40 40.14
N PRO A 33 -31.03 -23.01 39.06
CA PRO A 33 -30.45 -22.99 37.73
C PRO A 33 -30.84 -21.71 36.96
N SER A 34 -30.61 -20.55 37.58
CA SER A 34 -30.44 -19.27 36.89
C SER A 34 -29.02 -18.77 37.19
N GLU A 35 -28.45 -17.96 36.29
CA GLU A 35 -27.00 -17.62 36.22
C GLU A 35 -26.09 -18.75 35.69
N THR A 36 -25.91 -18.80 34.35
CA THR A 36 -24.59 -18.92 33.67
C THR A 36 -24.71 -18.81 32.13
N GLU A 37 -25.46 -17.81 31.63
CA GLU A 37 -25.31 -17.31 30.25
C GLU A 37 -24.72 -15.89 30.23
N ASP A 38 -23.73 -15.61 31.09
CA ASP A 38 -22.99 -14.35 31.06
C ASP A 38 -21.51 -14.53 31.45
N SER A 39 -20.71 -15.11 30.54
CA SER A 39 -19.24 -15.13 30.64
C SER A 39 -18.50 -15.26 29.30
N ARG A 40 -19.17 -14.96 28.17
CA ARG A 40 -18.52 -14.91 26.83
C ARG A 40 -18.02 -13.52 26.43
N TYR A 41 -18.01 -12.57 27.36
CA TYR A 41 -17.38 -11.25 27.21
C TYR A 41 -16.48 -10.94 28.41
N ALA A 42 -15.34 -11.63 28.48
CA ALA A 42 -14.23 -11.24 29.33
C ALA A 42 -12.90 -11.41 28.58
N GLU A 43 -12.15 -10.31 28.49
CA GLU A 43 -10.68 -10.27 28.44
C GLU A 43 -9.99 -10.94 27.24
N ALA A 44 -9.99 -10.23 26.10
CA ALA A 44 -8.95 -10.33 25.07
C ALA A 44 -8.11 -9.04 25.04
N GLU A 45 -7.35 -8.77 26.11
CA GLU A 45 -6.36 -7.68 26.07
C GLU A 45 -5.17 -8.05 25.17
N LYS A 46 -4.99 -7.24 24.12
CA LYS A 46 -3.69 -6.73 23.65
C LYS A 46 -2.57 -7.76 23.43
N ASN A 47 -2.59 -8.43 22.27
CA ASN A 47 -1.38 -8.89 21.62
C ASN A 47 -1.12 -8.05 20.35
N THR A 48 -0.08 -7.21 20.39
CA THR A 48 0.34 -6.36 19.27
C THR A 48 1.23 -7.15 18.31
N SER A 49 0.60 -7.85 17.38
CA SER A 49 1.18 -8.29 16.11
C SER A 49 0.02 -8.43 15.12
N PRO A 50 0.13 -7.91 13.88
CA PRO A 50 -0.87 -8.22 12.86
C PRO A 50 -1.02 -9.73 12.73
N ASP A 51 -2.26 -10.21 12.66
CA ASP A 51 -2.52 -11.63 12.41
C ASP A 51 -1.88 -12.01 11.06
N PRO A 52 -0.96 -13.00 11.01
CA PRO A 52 -0.39 -13.48 9.75
C PRO A 52 -1.46 -13.85 8.71
N GLN A 53 -2.64 -14.30 9.15
CA GLN A 53 -3.77 -14.62 8.29
C GLN A 53 -4.32 -13.39 7.55
N GLY A 54 -4.35 -12.21 8.18
CA GLY A 54 -4.92 -11.01 7.57
C GLY A 54 -4.07 -10.43 6.43
N TYR A 55 -2.74 -10.48 6.54
CA TYR A 55 -1.83 -10.09 5.46
C TYR A 55 -1.81 -11.09 4.31
N GLU A 56 -1.93 -12.39 4.60
CA GLU A 56 -2.08 -13.44 3.59
C GLU A 56 -3.39 -13.25 2.81
N LEU A 57 -4.52 -13.02 3.51
CA LEU A 57 -5.81 -12.69 2.89
C LEU A 57 -5.72 -11.42 2.01
N MET A 58 -5.05 -10.37 2.49
CA MET A 58 -4.84 -9.15 1.70
C MET A 58 -4.00 -9.41 0.44
N THR A 59 -2.98 -10.27 0.55
CA THR A 59 -2.14 -10.68 -0.59
C THR A 59 -2.93 -11.46 -1.63
N GLN A 60 -3.74 -12.42 -1.20
CA GLN A 60 -4.56 -13.25 -2.09
C GLN A 60 -5.72 -12.50 -2.74
N LYS A 61 -6.34 -11.53 -2.06
CA LYS A 61 -7.61 -10.93 -2.47
C LYS A 61 -7.51 -9.47 -2.90
N CYS A 62 -6.63 -8.68 -2.28
CA CYS A 62 -6.53 -7.24 -2.52
C CYS A 62 -5.37 -6.88 -3.43
N PHE A 63 -4.22 -7.55 -3.31
CA PHE A 63 -3.03 -7.23 -4.12
C PHE A 63 -3.12 -7.66 -5.59
N ILE A 64 -4.21 -8.31 -6.00
CA ILE A 64 -4.58 -8.50 -7.42
C ILE A 64 -4.74 -7.13 -8.12
N CYS A 65 -5.27 -6.13 -7.42
CA CYS A 65 -5.55 -4.80 -7.97
C CYS A 65 -4.72 -3.69 -7.32
N HIS A 66 -4.46 -3.79 -6.02
CA HIS A 66 -3.75 -2.78 -5.23
C HIS A 66 -2.27 -3.14 -5.07
N LEU A 67 -1.37 -2.17 -5.23
CA LEU A 67 0.03 -2.37 -4.82
C LEU A 67 0.18 -2.08 -3.31
N PRO A 68 1.09 -2.74 -2.57
CA PRO A 68 1.37 -2.37 -1.18
C PRO A 68 1.86 -0.91 -1.07
N LYS A 69 2.86 -0.57 -1.90
CA LYS A 69 3.48 0.76 -2.04
C LYS A 69 3.34 1.29 -3.48
N PRO A 70 3.45 2.61 -3.73
CA PRO A 70 3.57 3.15 -5.09
C PRO A 70 4.82 2.60 -5.80
N ASP A 71 4.65 2.11 -7.02
CA ASP A 71 5.75 1.62 -7.86
C ASP A 71 5.79 2.43 -9.18
N PRO A 72 6.90 3.11 -9.52
CA PRO A 72 7.06 3.76 -10.82
C PRO A 72 6.93 2.79 -12.00
N SER A 73 7.56 1.62 -11.91
CA SER A 73 7.66 0.66 -13.02
C SER A 73 6.32 0.02 -13.39
N LYS A 74 5.39 -0.05 -12.41
CA LYS A 74 4.04 -0.59 -12.59
C LYS A 74 2.98 0.51 -12.79
N SER A 75 3.39 1.77 -12.96
CA SER A 75 2.52 2.96 -13.02
C SER A 75 1.29 2.80 -13.92
N ALA A 76 1.52 2.37 -15.15
CA ALA A 76 0.53 2.26 -16.22
C ALA A 76 -0.36 1.01 -16.08
N GLN A 77 -0.01 0.09 -15.17
CA GLN A 77 -0.74 -1.15 -14.90
C GLN A 77 -1.59 -1.06 -13.62
N MET A 78 -1.45 0.02 -12.85
CA MET A 78 -2.23 0.24 -11.62
C MET A 78 -3.70 0.51 -11.94
N ILE A 79 -4.57 -0.40 -11.50
CA ILE A 79 -6.03 -0.28 -11.60
C ILE A 79 -6.70 0.12 -10.26
N ALA A 80 -5.91 0.32 -9.20
CA ALA A 80 -6.38 0.74 -7.88
C ALA A 80 -5.29 1.57 -7.14
N PRO A 81 -5.63 2.37 -6.11
CA PRO A 81 -4.65 3.09 -5.31
C PRO A 81 -3.78 2.14 -4.46
N PRO A 82 -2.52 2.46 -4.16
CA PRO A 82 -1.69 1.66 -3.26
C PRO A 82 -2.27 1.58 -1.85
N MET A 83 -2.12 0.46 -1.15
CA MET A 83 -2.69 0.27 0.19
C MET A 83 -2.13 1.25 1.23
N VAL A 84 -0.85 1.62 1.15
CA VAL A 84 -0.31 2.70 1.99
C VAL A 84 -1.08 4.01 1.82
N GLN A 85 -1.54 4.37 0.61
CA GLN A 85 -2.35 5.57 0.40
C GLN A 85 -3.77 5.42 0.96
N VAL A 86 -4.32 4.20 0.97
CA VAL A 86 -5.61 3.92 1.62
C VAL A 86 -5.47 4.09 3.13
N GLN A 87 -4.43 3.52 3.73
CA GLN A 87 -4.09 3.68 5.15
C GLN A 87 -3.91 5.17 5.51
N GLU A 88 -3.14 5.92 4.73
CA GLU A 88 -2.88 7.37 4.92
C GLU A 88 -4.15 8.23 4.89
N HIS A 89 -5.20 7.85 4.15
CA HIS A 89 -6.45 8.62 4.09
C HIS A 89 -7.47 8.19 5.16
N TYR A 90 -7.58 6.88 5.45
CA TYR A 90 -8.60 6.37 6.37
C TYR A 90 -8.15 6.40 7.85
N LYS A 91 -6.87 6.16 8.15
CA LYS A 91 -6.37 6.05 9.54
C LYS A 91 -6.43 7.39 10.31
N PRO A 92 -6.20 8.57 9.71
CA PRO A 92 -6.42 9.85 10.40
C PRO A 92 -7.91 10.21 10.55
N ALA A 93 -8.79 9.68 9.70
CA ALA A 93 -10.23 9.94 9.75
C ALA A 93 -10.95 9.02 10.75
N TYR A 94 -10.40 7.84 11.02
CA TYR A 94 -10.86 6.87 12.02
C TYR A 94 -9.68 6.47 12.93
N PRO A 95 -9.35 7.30 13.95
CA PRO A 95 -8.24 7.02 14.86
C PRO A 95 -8.47 5.81 15.77
N GLU A 96 -9.72 5.42 15.98
CA GLU A 96 -10.08 4.23 16.75
C GLU A 96 -10.13 2.99 15.87
N LYS A 97 -9.42 1.93 16.27
CA LYS A 97 -9.21 0.71 15.45
C LYS A 97 -10.52 0.07 14.98
N GLU A 98 -11.52 -0.07 15.85
CA GLU A 98 -12.81 -0.64 15.46
C GLU A 98 -13.62 0.28 14.53
N GLU A 99 -13.54 1.61 14.69
CA GLU A 99 -14.19 2.54 13.76
C GLU A 99 -13.57 2.44 12.35
N PHE A 100 -12.24 2.33 12.28
CA PHE A 100 -11.52 2.10 11.03
C PHE A 100 -11.94 0.77 10.38
N ILE A 101 -11.96 -0.32 11.14
CA ILE A 101 -12.35 -1.65 10.66
C ILE A 101 -13.80 -1.59 10.13
N ASN A 102 -14.74 -1.04 10.90
CA ASN A 102 -16.13 -0.90 10.50
C ASN A 102 -16.29 -0.05 9.22
N ALA A 103 -15.56 1.07 9.11
CA ALA A 103 -15.59 1.93 7.92
C ALA A 103 -15.03 1.23 6.68
N MET A 104 -13.91 0.51 6.81
CA MET A 104 -13.29 -0.24 5.72
C MET A 104 -14.17 -1.41 5.25
N VAL A 105 -14.71 -2.21 6.17
CA VAL A 105 -15.64 -3.32 5.87
C VAL A 105 -16.87 -2.78 5.14
N ALA A 106 -17.49 -1.72 5.66
CA ALA A 106 -18.68 -1.11 5.05
C ALA A 106 -18.40 -0.53 3.66
N PHE A 107 -17.21 0.04 3.43
CA PHE A 107 -16.80 0.50 2.10
C PHE A 107 -16.57 -0.67 1.13
N ILE A 108 -15.86 -1.72 1.53
CA ILE A 108 -15.54 -2.86 0.65
C ILE A 108 -16.81 -3.66 0.28
N GLN A 109 -17.72 -3.87 1.23
CA GLN A 109 -19.00 -4.55 1.00
C GLN A 109 -19.97 -3.73 0.14
N ASN A 110 -19.87 -2.40 0.14
CA ASN A 110 -20.76 -1.52 -0.62
C ASN A 110 -20.07 -0.21 -1.07
N PRO A 111 -19.14 -0.28 -2.04
CA PRO A 111 -18.40 0.89 -2.50
C PRO A 111 -19.34 1.92 -3.13
N SER A 112 -19.18 3.20 -2.77
CA SER A 112 -19.93 4.30 -3.39
C SER A 112 -19.09 5.57 -3.48
N ARG A 113 -19.49 6.52 -4.34
CA ARG A 113 -18.75 7.77 -4.55
C ARG A 113 -18.88 8.74 -3.37
N GLU A 114 -19.94 8.58 -2.59
CA GLU A 114 -20.35 9.40 -1.46
C GLU A 114 -19.69 8.92 -0.14
N LYS A 115 -19.28 7.64 -0.08
CA LYS A 115 -18.68 7.01 1.11
C LYS A 115 -17.16 6.86 1.04
N THR A 116 -16.52 7.24 -0.07
CA THR A 116 -15.06 7.16 -0.18
C THR A 116 -14.38 8.37 0.46
N LEU A 117 -13.31 8.14 1.22
CA LEU A 117 -12.40 9.21 1.64
C LEU A 117 -11.34 9.55 0.57
N MET A 118 -11.40 8.90 -0.60
CA MET A 118 -10.41 9.04 -1.68
C MET A 118 -11.08 9.41 -3.03
N PRO A 119 -11.78 10.56 -3.14
CA PRO A 119 -12.43 10.98 -4.38
C PRO A 119 -11.44 11.13 -5.55
N GLY A 120 -10.18 11.49 -5.27
CA GLY A 120 -9.10 11.53 -6.26
C GLY A 120 -8.74 10.14 -6.80
N ALA A 121 -8.77 9.09 -5.96
CA ALA A 121 -8.59 7.71 -6.41
C ALA A 121 -9.77 7.28 -7.29
N VAL A 122 -11.01 7.60 -6.91
CA VAL A 122 -12.20 7.30 -7.72
C VAL A 122 -12.21 8.04 -9.06
N LYS A 123 -11.67 9.26 -9.14
CA LYS A 123 -11.47 9.97 -10.41
C LYS A 123 -10.42 9.29 -11.31
N LYS A 124 -9.37 8.69 -10.72
CA LYS A 124 -8.24 8.10 -11.46
C LYS A 124 -8.45 6.64 -11.85
N PHE A 125 -9.04 5.83 -10.96
CA PHE A 125 -9.14 4.39 -11.07
C PHE A 125 -10.57 3.88 -11.25
N ASN A 126 -11.56 4.79 -11.31
CA ASN A 126 -12.99 4.52 -11.13
C ASN A 126 -13.34 4.04 -9.70
N LEU A 127 -14.62 3.77 -9.48
CA LEU A 127 -15.10 3.23 -8.20
C LEU A 127 -14.67 1.77 -8.05
N MET A 128 -14.19 1.40 -6.88
CA MET A 128 -13.85 0.01 -6.54
C MET A 128 -15.05 -0.91 -6.83
N PRO A 129 -14.88 -2.01 -7.58
CA PRO A 129 -15.94 -3.00 -7.77
C PRO A 129 -16.39 -3.58 -6.43
N LYS A 130 -17.68 -3.86 -6.28
CA LYS A 130 -18.19 -4.61 -5.12
C LYS A 130 -17.68 -6.05 -5.18
N LEU A 131 -16.94 -6.46 -4.15
CA LEU A 131 -16.40 -7.81 -4.01
C LEU A 131 -17.22 -8.61 -2.99
N LEU A 132 -17.40 -9.90 -3.23
CA LEU A 132 -18.12 -10.82 -2.34
C LEU A 132 -17.10 -11.60 -1.51
N TYR A 133 -16.68 -11.02 -0.39
CA TYR A 133 -15.79 -11.63 0.60
C TYR A 133 -16.51 -11.75 1.94
N GLU A 134 -16.11 -12.75 2.73
CA GLU A 134 -16.72 -12.98 4.05
C GLU A 134 -16.35 -11.87 5.03
N GLU A 135 -17.28 -11.48 5.92
CA GLU A 135 -17.07 -10.32 6.79
C GLU A 135 -15.92 -10.51 7.78
N ASN A 136 -15.69 -11.74 8.27
CA ASN A 136 -14.56 -12.07 9.12
C ASN A 136 -13.21 -11.89 8.39
N GLU A 137 -13.12 -12.28 7.12
CA GLU A 137 -11.93 -12.04 6.30
C GLU A 137 -11.72 -10.54 6.07
N LEU A 138 -12.78 -9.79 5.78
CA LEU A 138 -12.71 -8.34 5.61
C LEU A 138 -12.26 -7.63 6.89
N ARG A 139 -12.68 -8.10 8.07
CA ARG A 139 -12.20 -7.60 9.36
C ARG A 139 -10.71 -7.84 9.55
N LEU A 140 -10.21 -9.05 9.29
CA LEU A 140 -8.77 -9.38 9.36
C LEU A 140 -7.93 -8.56 8.37
N ILE A 141 -8.44 -8.34 7.15
CA ILE A 141 -7.80 -7.47 6.15
C ILE A 141 -7.77 -6.01 6.63
N ALA A 142 -8.87 -5.49 7.19
CA ALA A 142 -8.95 -4.12 7.67
C ALA A 142 -8.10 -3.89 8.93
N GLU A 143 -8.07 -4.85 9.85
CA GLU A 143 -7.18 -4.88 11.02
C GLU A 143 -5.70 -4.86 10.58
N THR A 144 -5.35 -5.71 9.61
CA THR A 144 -4.01 -5.69 9.00
C THR A 144 -3.72 -4.34 8.35
N LEU A 145 -4.67 -3.75 7.62
CA LEU A 145 -4.49 -2.42 7.02
C LEU A 145 -4.33 -1.33 8.07
N TYR A 146 -4.91 -1.49 9.27
CA TYR A 146 -4.73 -0.56 10.38
C TYR A 146 -3.34 -0.70 11.03
N GLU A 147 -2.88 -1.92 11.27
CA GLU A 147 -1.67 -2.19 12.08
C GLU A 147 -0.37 -2.36 11.28
N HIS A 148 -0.44 -2.91 10.07
CA HIS A 148 0.74 -3.20 9.27
C HIS A 148 1.44 -1.91 8.82
N ASP A 149 2.74 -1.82 9.09
CA ASP A 149 3.57 -0.74 8.59
C ASP A 149 3.92 -0.99 7.12
N PHE A 150 3.13 -0.39 6.23
CA PHE A 150 3.43 -0.37 4.80
C PHE A 150 4.59 0.58 4.45
N GLY A 151 5.33 1.10 5.44
CA GLY A 151 6.14 2.29 5.33
C GLY A 151 5.27 3.53 5.08
N THR A 152 5.91 4.69 4.95
CA THR A 152 5.27 5.85 4.33
C THR A 152 5.22 5.66 2.80
N ALA A 153 4.18 6.16 2.13
CA ALA A 153 4.36 6.52 0.73
C ALA A 153 5.45 7.63 0.66
N PRO A 154 6.23 7.74 -0.43
CA PRO A 154 7.02 8.94 -0.69
C PRO A 154 6.10 10.15 -0.55
N ALA A 155 6.47 11.05 0.38
CA ALA A 155 5.50 11.79 1.16
C ALA A 155 4.64 12.71 0.29
N ARG A 156 3.41 12.27 0.01
CA ARG A 156 2.31 13.18 -0.32
C ARG A 156 1.83 13.82 0.96
N THR A 157 2.68 14.67 1.53
CA THR A 157 2.18 15.70 2.43
C THR A 157 1.03 16.40 1.69
N GLY A 158 -0.02 16.82 2.41
CA GLY A 158 -1.16 17.54 1.80
C GLY A 158 -0.80 18.88 1.13
N LYS A 159 0.50 19.18 1.04
CA LYS A 159 1.13 20.18 0.21
C LYS A 159 1.92 19.42 -0.86
N ASN A 160 1.44 19.34 -2.10
CA ASN A 160 2.39 19.35 -3.21
C ASN A 160 3.31 20.55 -2.95
N PRO A 161 4.65 20.41 -2.86
CA PRO A 161 5.51 21.55 -2.54
C PRO A 161 5.28 22.69 -3.54
N VAL A 162 4.60 23.76 -3.07
CA VAL A 162 4.29 24.95 -3.86
C VAL A 162 5.26 26.05 -3.45
N GLY A 163 6.02 26.53 -4.41
CA GLY A 163 7.01 27.58 -4.20
C GLY A 163 7.90 27.76 -5.41
N GLU A 164 8.90 28.60 -5.26
CA GLU A 164 9.94 28.81 -6.27
C GLU A 164 11.14 27.91 -6.00
N LEU A 165 11.88 27.58 -7.06
CA LEU A 165 13.16 26.88 -6.94
C LEU A 165 14.21 27.78 -6.28
N LYS A 166 14.97 27.20 -5.36
CA LYS A 166 15.97 27.87 -4.52
C LYS A 166 17.28 27.11 -4.55
N LEU A 167 18.38 27.83 -4.41
CA LEU A 167 19.70 27.24 -4.17
C LEU A 167 19.82 26.81 -2.71
N ASN A 168 20.52 25.70 -2.45
CA ASN A 168 20.94 25.30 -1.11
C ASN A 168 22.02 26.28 -0.62
N ASN A 169 21.62 27.31 0.12
CA ASN A 169 22.53 28.31 0.69
C ASN A 169 23.49 28.93 -0.36
N GLY A 170 22.97 29.22 -1.55
CA GLY A 170 23.75 29.74 -2.70
C GLY A 170 24.48 28.68 -3.53
N SER A 171 24.45 27.40 -3.13
CA SER A 171 24.98 26.26 -3.88
C SER A 171 23.88 25.46 -4.59
N LYS A 172 24.25 24.75 -5.66
CA LYS A 172 23.35 23.79 -6.32
C LYS A 172 23.14 22.56 -5.45
N TRP A 173 21.91 22.07 -5.41
CA TRP A 173 21.53 20.79 -4.82
C TRP A 173 22.28 19.64 -5.47
N VAL A 174 22.74 18.69 -4.66
CA VAL A 174 23.42 17.48 -5.12
C VAL A 174 22.40 16.36 -5.26
N LEU A 175 22.25 15.85 -6.47
CA LEU A 175 21.46 14.66 -6.77
C LEU A 175 22.39 13.45 -6.96
N LYS A 176 21.84 12.25 -6.74
CA LYS A 176 22.48 11.00 -7.12
C LYS A 176 22.84 10.99 -8.60
N LYS A 177 23.87 10.21 -8.93
CA LYS A 177 24.30 10.01 -10.32
C LYS A 177 23.17 9.43 -11.18
N GLU A 178 22.44 8.45 -10.67
CA GLU A 178 21.35 7.76 -11.39
C GLU A 178 20.19 8.71 -11.74
N THR A 179 19.87 9.62 -10.82
CA THR A 179 18.87 10.67 -11.02
C THR A 179 19.34 11.68 -12.07
N MET A 180 20.60 12.10 -11.99
CA MET A 180 21.21 13.02 -12.97
C MET A 180 21.31 12.40 -14.37
N ASP A 181 21.71 11.13 -14.47
CA ASP A 181 21.75 10.38 -15.73
C ASP A 181 20.35 10.30 -16.36
N ARG A 182 19.31 10.02 -15.57
CA ARG A 182 17.91 10.01 -16.03
C ARG A 182 17.44 11.40 -16.48
N MET A 183 17.76 12.44 -15.73
CA MET A 183 17.44 13.82 -16.11
C MET A 183 18.11 14.24 -17.41
N ASN A 184 19.40 13.91 -17.56
CA ASN A 184 20.15 14.17 -18.79
C ASN A 184 19.56 13.40 -19.99
N ALA A 185 19.14 12.14 -19.79
CA ALA A 185 18.47 11.36 -20.82
C ALA A 185 17.11 11.95 -21.21
N ALA A 186 16.30 12.41 -20.24
CA ALA A 186 15.04 13.10 -20.49
C ALA A 186 15.24 14.41 -21.27
N MET A 187 16.24 15.23 -20.87
CA MET A 187 16.64 16.42 -21.62
C MET A 187 17.09 16.09 -23.04
N GLN A 188 17.87 15.02 -23.22
CA GLN A 188 18.32 14.59 -24.54
C GLN A 188 17.13 14.23 -25.43
N LYS A 189 16.20 13.39 -24.95
CA LYS A 189 14.95 13.04 -25.66
C LYS A 189 14.20 14.30 -26.10
N ILE A 190 13.98 15.25 -25.18
CA ILE A 190 13.27 16.50 -25.44
C ILE A 190 13.99 17.39 -26.47
N ASN A 191 15.32 17.52 -26.36
CA ASN A 191 16.10 18.43 -27.20
C ASN A 191 16.40 17.85 -28.59
N SER A 192 16.53 16.53 -28.73
CA SER A 192 16.72 15.86 -30.02
C SER A 192 15.40 15.43 -30.69
N PHE A 193 14.25 15.73 -30.10
CA PHE A 193 12.95 15.37 -30.68
C PHE A 193 12.67 16.19 -31.94
N ASP A 194 12.54 15.48 -33.06
CA ASP A 194 12.11 15.95 -34.37
C ASP A 194 11.16 14.91 -34.97
N SER A 195 9.88 15.25 -35.11
CA SER A 195 8.86 14.45 -35.79
C SER A 195 7.72 15.35 -36.26
N ASN A 196 6.99 14.90 -37.28
CA ASN A 196 5.77 15.55 -37.75
C ASN A 196 4.48 14.87 -37.26
N GLU A 197 4.58 13.68 -36.66
CA GLU A 197 3.43 12.87 -36.24
C GLU A 197 3.00 13.18 -34.80
N LEU A 198 1.74 13.55 -34.60
CA LEU A 198 1.19 13.88 -33.27
C LEU A 198 1.38 12.74 -32.25
N SER A 199 1.24 11.49 -32.69
CA SER A 199 1.41 10.30 -31.85
C SER A 199 2.83 10.15 -31.28
N ASP A 200 3.85 10.69 -31.96
CA ASP A 200 5.22 10.70 -31.45
C ASP A 200 5.39 11.74 -30.33
N TYR A 201 4.71 12.89 -30.42
CA TYR A 201 4.68 13.88 -29.35
C TYR A 201 3.99 13.31 -28.10
N ASN A 202 2.83 12.66 -28.27
CA ASN A 202 2.13 12.03 -27.14
C ASN A 202 2.97 10.92 -26.50
N ARG A 203 3.69 10.13 -27.32
CA ARG A 203 4.64 9.11 -26.84
C ARG A 203 5.80 9.73 -26.06
N LEU A 204 6.43 10.79 -26.58
CA LEU A 204 7.47 11.53 -25.86
C LEU A 204 6.95 12.04 -24.51
N GLY A 205 5.77 12.67 -24.47
CA GLY A 205 5.16 13.16 -23.23
C GLY A 205 5.01 12.06 -22.19
N LYS A 206 4.60 10.85 -22.61
CA LYS A 206 4.51 9.68 -21.72
C LYS A 206 5.88 9.21 -21.23
N GLU A 207 6.88 9.13 -22.11
CA GLU A 207 8.23 8.72 -21.73
C GLU A 207 8.87 9.67 -20.70
N ILE A 208 8.69 10.99 -20.88
CA ILE A 208 9.19 12.00 -19.93
C ILE A 208 8.43 11.93 -18.60
N PHE A 209 7.11 11.68 -18.63
CA PHE A 209 6.32 11.49 -17.42
C PHE A 209 6.71 10.22 -16.65
N ASP A 210 6.98 9.11 -17.33
CA ASP A 210 7.44 7.87 -16.69
C ASP A 210 8.83 8.05 -16.07
N ASP A 211 9.75 8.74 -16.74
CA ASP A 211 11.06 9.12 -16.18
C ASP A 211 10.93 10.04 -14.95
N ALA A 212 10.05 11.05 -15.02
CA ALA A 212 9.73 11.94 -13.90
C ALA A 212 9.16 11.18 -12.69
N LYS A 213 8.24 10.22 -12.92
CA LYS A 213 7.65 9.41 -11.85
C LYS A 213 8.71 8.58 -11.11
N ILE A 214 9.74 8.09 -11.79
CA ILE A 214 10.83 7.34 -11.14
C ILE A 214 11.59 8.24 -10.15
N ILE A 215 11.85 9.50 -10.52
CA ILE A 215 12.59 10.45 -9.68
C ILE A 215 11.75 10.93 -8.49
N LEU A 216 10.47 11.22 -8.73
CA LEU A 216 9.53 11.69 -7.70
C LEU A 216 9.20 10.66 -6.61
N LEU A 217 9.43 9.38 -6.87
CA LEU A 217 9.15 8.30 -5.92
C LEU A 217 10.42 7.61 -5.41
N ASP A 218 11.60 8.20 -5.62
CA ASP A 218 12.84 7.76 -4.96
C ASP A 218 12.79 8.19 -3.48
N ASP A 219 12.51 7.22 -2.61
CA ASP A 219 12.25 7.39 -1.18
C ASP A 219 13.51 7.71 -0.33
N SER A 220 14.68 7.77 -0.97
CA SER A 220 15.92 8.20 -0.32
C SER A 220 16.15 9.72 -0.34
N TYR A 221 15.32 10.46 -1.07
CA TYR A 221 15.32 11.92 -1.01
C TYR A 221 14.37 12.38 0.09
N ASP A 222 14.87 13.21 1.00
CA ASP A 222 14.10 13.79 2.10
C ASP A 222 14.33 15.31 2.24
N GLY A 223 13.63 15.93 3.20
CA GLY A 223 13.78 17.33 3.58
C GLY A 223 13.64 18.33 2.43
N GLU A 224 14.43 19.41 2.49
CA GLU A 224 14.39 20.47 1.48
C GLU A 224 14.81 19.99 0.09
N LEU A 225 15.64 18.94 -0.02
CA LEU A 225 16.04 18.40 -1.33
C LEU A 225 14.86 17.71 -2.01
N PHE A 226 14.10 16.89 -1.28
CA PHE A 226 12.84 16.31 -1.75
C PHE A 226 11.85 17.39 -2.20
N ASP A 227 11.66 18.44 -1.41
CA ASP A 227 10.77 19.55 -1.74
C ASP A 227 11.20 20.27 -3.03
N GLN A 228 12.49 20.53 -3.21
CA GLN A 228 13.00 21.23 -4.40
C GLN A 228 12.89 20.37 -5.67
N ILE A 229 13.11 19.05 -5.59
CA ILE A 229 12.83 18.11 -6.67
C ILE A 229 11.34 18.18 -7.05
N HIS A 230 10.45 18.13 -6.05
CA HIS A 230 9.00 18.18 -6.28
C HIS A 230 8.55 19.52 -6.87
N ILE A 231 9.08 20.66 -6.40
CA ILE A 231 8.80 21.99 -6.97
C ILE A 231 9.15 22.03 -8.47
N PHE A 232 10.31 21.50 -8.88
CA PHE A 232 10.70 21.46 -10.29
C PHE A 232 9.68 20.69 -11.12
N PHE A 233 9.32 19.48 -10.70
CA PHE A 233 8.38 18.63 -11.44
C PHE A 233 6.95 19.14 -11.42
N ASN A 234 6.48 19.74 -10.31
CA ASN A 234 5.19 20.43 -10.25
C ASN A 234 5.12 21.57 -11.31
N GLY A 235 6.25 22.24 -11.57
CA GLY A 235 6.40 23.27 -12.61
C GLY A 235 6.33 22.74 -14.05
N ILE A 236 6.44 21.43 -14.28
CA ILE A 236 6.35 20.79 -15.61
C ILE A 236 5.23 19.76 -15.77
N GLU A 237 4.55 19.36 -14.69
CA GLU A 237 3.49 18.33 -14.71
C GLU A 237 2.38 18.64 -15.73
N ASN A 238 1.90 19.88 -15.75
CA ASN A 238 0.86 20.32 -16.70
C ASN A 238 1.33 20.23 -18.16
N HIS A 239 2.62 20.48 -18.44
CA HIS A 239 3.16 20.41 -19.79
C HIS A 239 3.41 18.95 -20.22
N MET A 240 3.81 18.07 -19.31
CA MET A 240 3.88 16.63 -19.57
C MET A 240 2.49 16.05 -19.89
N HIS A 241 1.49 16.34 -19.05
CA HIS A 241 0.10 15.91 -19.30
C HIS A 241 -0.50 16.54 -20.56
N GLY A 242 -0.23 17.83 -20.80
CA GLY A 242 -0.65 18.52 -22.03
C GLY A 242 -0.06 17.89 -23.28
N LEU A 243 1.23 17.52 -23.26
CA LEU A 243 1.90 16.84 -24.37
C LEU A 243 1.34 15.42 -24.60
N ILE A 244 1.02 14.67 -23.53
CA ILE A 244 0.36 13.35 -23.60
C ILE A 244 -1.05 13.45 -24.22
N ALA A 245 -1.81 14.48 -23.85
CA ALA A 245 -3.22 14.63 -24.21
C ALA A 245 -3.49 15.54 -25.43
N ALA A 246 -2.43 16.08 -26.05
CA ALA A 246 -2.57 17.01 -27.17
C ALA A 246 -3.32 16.38 -28.36
N ASP A 247 -4.35 17.08 -28.82
CA ASP A 247 -5.23 16.70 -29.95
C ASP A 247 -4.77 17.27 -31.30
N SER A 248 -3.76 18.14 -31.29
CA SER A 248 -3.26 18.86 -32.44
C SER A 248 -1.76 19.10 -32.33
N LYS A 249 -1.07 19.10 -33.49
CA LYS A 249 0.39 19.29 -33.54
C LYS A 249 0.82 20.64 -32.94
N ALA A 250 0.05 21.71 -33.19
CA ALA A 250 0.36 23.04 -32.68
C ALA A 250 0.33 23.12 -31.14
N GLU A 251 -0.63 22.46 -30.48
CA GLU A 251 -0.63 22.39 -29.01
C GLU A 251 0.52 21.49 -28.51
N ALA A 252 0.80 20.38 -29.18
CA ALA A 252 1.94 19.51 -28.83
C ALA A 252 3.30 20.23 -28.96
N GLU A 253 3.52 21.00 -30.02
CA GLU A 253 4.72 21.83 -30.23
C GLU A 253 4.88 22.90 -29.15
N LYS A 254 3.77 23.54 -28.74
CA LYS A 254 3.74 24.50 -27.63
C LYS A 254 4.11 23.84 -26.31
N GLN A 255 3.47 22.72 -25.94
CA GLN A 255 3.78 22.00 -24.69
C GLN A 255 5.23 21.48 -24.67
N LEU A 256 5.76 21.02 -25.80
CA LEU A 256 7.16 20.62 -25.93
C LEU A 256 8.13 21.82 -25.79
N THR A 257 7.74 23.01 -26.24
CA THR A 257 8.54 24.23 -26.10
C THR A 257 8.62 24.68 -24.63
N GLU A 258 7.50 24.69 -23.92
CA GLU A 258 7.46 24.98 -22.48
C GLU A 258 8.30 23.97 -21.68
N LEU A 259 8.24 22.67 -22.02
CA LEU A 259 9.12 21.65 -21.43
C LEU A 259 10.59 21.96 -21.71
N ARG A 260 10.97 22.28 -22.96
CA ARG A 260 12.36 22.64 -23.31
C ARG A 260 12.87 23.80 -22.47
N ASP A 261 12.07 24.84 -22.28
CA ASP A 261 12.48 26.02 -21.51
C ASP A 261 12.62 25.71 -20.01
N ARG A 262 11.69 24.96 -19.43
CA ARG A 262 11.78 24.52 -18.03
C ARG A 262 12.97 23.59 -17.76
N PHE A 263 13.26 22.65 -18.65
CA PHE A 263 14.41 21.77 -18.49
C PHE A 263 15.76 22.50 -18.61
N LYS A 264 15.85 23.65 -19.29
CA LYS A 264 17.06 24.51 -19.27
C LYS A 264 17.33 25.08 -17.86
N GLU A 265 16.30 25.38 -17.08
CA GLU A 265 16.41 25.94 -15.73
C GLU A 265 16.96 24.91 -14.72
N PHE A 266 16.80 23.61 -14.97
CA PHE A 266 17.18 22.54 -14.02
C PHE A 266 18.63 22.63 -13.55
N HIS A 267 19.59 22.78 -14.48
CA HIS A 267 21.00 22.87 -14.13
C HIS A 267 21.40 24.17 -13.42
N THR A 268 20.51 25.16 -13.30
CA THR A 268 20.71 26.31 -12.41
C THR A 268 20.66 25.86 -10.95
N TYR A 269 19.79 24.92 -10.61
CA TYR A 269 19.49 24.51 -9.23
C TYR A 269 20.13 23.17 -8.83
N PHE A 270 20.31 22.24 -9.76
CA PHE A 270 20.76 20.87 -9.48
C PHE A 270 22.09 20.52 -10.16
N LYS A 271 22.88 19.66 -9.51
CA LYS A 271 24.11 19.05 -10.04
C LYS A 271 24.27 17.60 -9.55
N THR A 272 25.14 16.83 -10.20
CA THR A 272 25.66 15.58 -9.62
C THR A 272 26.76 15.88 -8.59
N SER A 273 27.04 14.92 -7.71
CA SER A 273 28.19 14.91 -6.79
C SER A 273 29.53 14.90 -7.52
#